data_AF-A0A2H0Z7A1-F1
#
_entry.id   AF-A0A2H0Z7A1-F1
#
_cell.length_a   1.000
_cell.length_b   1.000
_cell.length_c   1.000
_cell.angle_alpha   90.00
_cell.angle_beta   90.00
_cell.angle_gamma   90.00
#
_symmetry.space_group_name_H-M   'P 1'
#
loop_
_entity.id
_entity.type
_entity.pdbx_description
1 polymer ?
#
loop_
_entity_poly.entity_id
_entity_poly.type
_entity_poly.pdbx_seq_one_letter_code
_entity_poly.pdbx_strand_id
1 'polypeptide(L)'
;MKREIAVILVLAAALGAAPSLFAQANEADAQRLDTFAVLIATDANPQAAKEFLRDKAFRAKALKMNAELAQKLVSYSEALGDLGKTLAVEISSANHNRINNELTARMDVNKPLCEIGVCPEPEKLLTWIGKYKSGFSAKKLEVIEKSIRKWEVVFGTTTNLKVVDWDQAKAVKAVTVQKADWEKLVLRERNAVIAKLAKNAAMGKDEPKFLQYSESTGRYLEERVTTVEAAKVLISSGNLTPDQLNSLAGKPFDQQIYLLGQYFDGGAATAHPELKAYIDRIQSQRTSNASTESLTHEQRAMLSSMLQTSLMNEVKGTRAGDRLAIFYRGGNPPVSVEYCNDCYSRYENGKIVIDAATIEQYMRVKGYKAEDLFKNKAAVDDITEFISPAFVRASANQMSDSYFGARGVYNPSVQERGVMASALEGLYTSEKLKTDAGFKANFEAMSPNSDYASKVMITRRELANGSSKRFSNRIAMLYYSDLPSAAAARSQVLSSISNELSRRTRLSEEKKKETEELAILSTEEVYQMSSEEFTGSVGEIKKELLLKVQTEMLSGSSSDRYYRTFLNGISRDYRDLNSPTTQNKVPLPGATL
;
A
#
# COMPACT_ATOMS: atom_id res chain seq x y z
N MET A 1 -52.23 -11.82 -84.18
CA MET A 1 -52.42 -10.36 -84.32
C MET A 1 -52.32 -9.77 -82.91
N LYS A 2 -51.18 -9.12 -82.56
CA LYS A 2 -50.92 -8.29 -81.35
C LYS A 2 -51.09 -9.01 -79.98
N ARG A 3 -50.29 -8.87 -78.91
CA ARG A 3 -49.14 -8.04 -78.51
C ARG A 3 -48.64 -8.61 -77.16
N GLU A 4 -47.32 -8.71 -76.96
CA GLU A 4 -46.52 -8.18 -75.80
C GLU A 4 -46.93 -8.52 -74.33
N ILE A 5 -46.11 -8.59 -73.27
CA ILE A 5 -44.68 -8.63 -72.88
C ILE A 5 -44.71 -8.83 -71.32
N ALA A 6 -43.58 -9.28 -70.71
CA ALA A 6 -43.19 -9.28 -69.28
C ALA A 6 -43.70 -10.45 -68.39
N VAL A 7 -42.91 -11.47 -67.98
CA VAL A 7 -41.66 -11.54 -67.15
C VAL A 7 -42.00 -11.10 -65.70
N ILE A 8 -41.95 -11.93 -64.63
CA ILE A 8 -40.79 -12.49 -63.89
C ILE A 8 -41.29 -13.44 -62.73
N LEU A 9 -40.44 -14.42 -62.33
CA LEU A 9 -40.35 -15.19 -61.04
C LEU A 9 -41.48 -16.19 -60.77
N VAL A 10 -41.23 -17.48 -60.50
CA VAL A 10 -40.37 -18.03 -59.43
C VAL A 10 -39.80 -19.38 -59.88
N LEU A 11 -38.48 -19.52 -59.89
CA LEU A 11 -37.83 -20.84 -59.83
C LEU A 11 -37.29 -21.01 -58.42
N ALA A 12 -37.92 -21.92 -57.69
CA ALA A 12 -37.43 -22.43 -56.42
C ALA A 12 -36.08 -23.14 -56.65
N ALA A 13 -35.02 -22.61 -56.06
CA ALA A 13 -33.77 -23.32 -55.87
C ALA A 13 -33.45 -23.32 -54.37
N ALA A 14 -33.32 -24.53 -53.86
CA ALA A 14 -32.95 -24.93 -52.51
C ALA A 14 -31.92 -24.00 -51.83
N LEU A 15 -32.34 -23.38 -50.71
CA LEU A 15 -31.49 -22.87 -49.63
C LEU A 15 -32.35 -22.80 -48.35
N GLY A 16 -32.95 -23.94 -48.01
CA GLY A 16 -33.70 -24.12 -46.76
C GLY A 16 -32.75 -24.50 -45.63
N ALA A 17 -32.55 -23.56 -44.71
CA ALA A 17 -32.29 -23.78 -43.28
C ALA A 17 -31.19 -24.78 -42.88
N ALA A 18 -29.93 -24.38 -43.06
CA ALA A 18 -29.03 -24.48 -41.92
C ALA A 18 -29.31 -23.24 -41.06
N PRO A 19 -29.76 -23.34 -39.79
CA PRO A 19 -29.51 -22.25 -38.86
C PRO A 19 -28.01 -21.99 -38.99
N SER A 20 -27.64 -20.79 -39.46
CA SER A 20 -26.24 -20.52 -39.77
C SER A 20 -25.41 -20.91 -38.55
N LEU A 21 -24.34 -21.68 -38.75
CA LEU A 21 -23.41 -22.03 -37.68
C LEU A 21 -22.97 -20.80 -36.87
N PHE A 22 -23.06 -19.61 -37.47
CA PHE A 22 -22.90 -18.30 -36.84
C PHE A 22 -24.02 -17.89 -35.87
N ALA A 23 -25.30 -18.16 -36.15
CA ALA A 23 -26.41 -17.89 -35.23
C ALA A 23 -26.40 -18.85 -34.03
N GLN A 24 -26.16 -20.14 -34.26
CA GLN A 24 -26.01 -21.13 -33.18
C GLN A 24 -24.75 -20.90 -32.34
N ALA A 25 -23.63 -20.51 -32.95
CA ALA A 25 -22.42 -20.14 -32.21
C ALA A 25 -22.64 -18.90 -31.33
N ASN A 26 -23.41 -17.91 -31.80
CA ASN A 26 -23.75 -16.73 -31.01
C ASN A 26 -24.71 -17.05 -29.84
N GLU A 27 -25.66 -17.96 -30.03
CA GLU A 27 -26.58 -18.38 -28.95
C GLU A 27 -25.84 -19.18 -27.87
N ALA A 28 -24.95 -20.10 -28.26
CA ALA A 28 -24.12 -20.84 -27.31
C ALA A 28 -23.15 -19.93 -26.54
N ASP A 29 -22.53 -18.95 -27.22
CA ASP A 29 -21.68 -17.95 -26.56
C ASP A 29 -22.51 -17.07 -25.60
N ALA A 30 -23.77 -16.75 -25.93
CA ALA A 30 -24.68 -15.97 -25.07
C ALA A 30 -25.09 -16.74 -23.81
N GLN A 31 -25.51 -18.00 -23.96
CA GLN A 31 -25.81 -18.89 -22.83
C GLN A 31 -24.58 -19.08 -21.93
N ARG A 32 -23.39 -19.18 -22.53
CA ARG A 32 -22.13 -19.25 -21.78
C ARG A 32 -21.86 -17.98 -20.98
N LEU A 33 -22.15 -16.80 -21.55
CA LEU A 33 -22.02 -15.53 -20.85
C LEU A 33 -23.01 -15.42 -19.68
N ASP A 34 -24.26 -15.82 -19.88
CA ASP A 34 -25.29 -15.85 -18.83
C ASP A 34 -24.93 -16.83 -17.71
N THR A 35 -24.36 -17.98 -18.05
CA THR A 35 -23.85 -18.94 -17.07
C THR A 35 -22.75 -18.32 -16.21
N PHE A 36 -21.79 -17.62 -16.82
CA PHE A 36 -20.78 -16.88 -16.06
C PHE A 36 -21.41 -15.75 -15.22
N ALA A 37 -22.44 -15.08 -15.73
CA ALA A 37 -23.16 -14.05 -15.00
C ALA A 37 -23.76 -14.59 -13.70
N VAL A 38 -24.48 -15.72 -13.76
CA VAL A 38 -25.03 -16.37 -12.57
C VAL A 38 -23.91 -16.80 -11.62
N LEU A 39 -22.92 -17.55 -12.12
CA LEU A 39 -21.87 -18.11 -11.29
C LEU A 39 -21.01 -17.05 -10.59
N ILE A 40 -20.77 -15.90 -11.24
CA ILE A 40 -19.88 -14.86 -10.73
C ILE A 40 -20.67 -13.77 -10.01
N ALA A 41 -21.68 -13.18 -10.65
CA ALA A 41 -22.39 -12.01 -10.11
C ALA A 41 -23.42 -12.39 -9.03
N THR A 42 -24.01 -13.59 -9.09
CA THR A 42 -24.97 -14.06 -8.08
C THR A 42 -24.33 -15.00 -7.08
N ASP A 43 -23.53 -15.95 -7.56
CA ASP A 43 -22.96 -16.99 -6.71
C ASP A 43 -21.59 -16.63 -6.12
N ALA A 44 -20.94 -15.56 -6.59
CA ALA A 44 -19.60 -15.14 -6.18
C ALA A 44 -18.55 -16.27 -6.27
N ASN A 45 -18.65 -17.13 -7.30
CA ASN A 45 -17.84 -18.34 -7.42
C ASN A 45 -16.40 -18.04 -7.88
N PRO A 46 -15.36 -18.30 -7.04
CA PRO A 46 -13.98 -17.97 -7.38
C PRO A 46 -13.39 -18.85 -8.49
N GLN A 47 -13.90 -20.06 -8.72
CA GLN A 47 -13.43 -20.94 -9.79
C GLN A 47 -13.95 -20.46 -11.15
N ALA A 48 -15.24 -20.13 -11.24
CA ALA A 48 -15.84 -19.57 -12.45
C ALA A 48 -15.18 -18.22 -12.83
N ALA A 49 -14.94 -17.36 -11.84
CA ALA A 49 -14.20 -16.10 -12.01
C ALA A 49 -12.81 -16.32 -12.64
N LYS A 50 -12.06 -17.30 -12.12
CA LYS A 50 -10.74 -17.65 -12.63
C LYS A 50 -10.78 -18.22 -14.05
N GLU A 51 -11.79 -19.01 -14.38
CA GLU A 51 -12.00 -19.54 -15.73
C GLU A 51 -12.32 -18.43 -16.72
N PHE A 52 -13.22 -17.52 -16.35
CA PHE A 52 -13.57 -16.35 -17.15
C PHE A 52 -12.35 -15.45 -17.41
N LEU A 53 -11.51 -15.19 -16.39
CA LEU A 53 -10.27 -14.40 -16.54
C LEU A 53 -9.15 -15.11 -17.31
N ARG A 54 -9.20 -16.44 -17.46
CA ARG A 54 -8.22 -17.19 -18.28
C ARG A 54 -8.60 -17.22 -19.75
N ASP A 55 -9.90 -17.28 -20.07
CA ASP A 55 -10.38 -17.36 -21.44
C ASP A 55 -10.43 -15.99 -22.13
N LYS A 56 -9.26 -15.50 -22.58
CA LYS A 56 -9.13 -14.21 -23.27
C LYS A 56 -9.95 -14.14 -24.55
N ALA A 57 -10.02 -15.24 -25.30
CA ALA A 57 -10.74 -15.30 -26.56
C ALA A 57 -12.25 -15.13 -26.33
N PHE A 58 -12.80 -15.84 -25.34
CA PHE A 58 -14.19 -15.68 -24.97
C PHE A 58 -14.49 -14.29 -24.41
N ARG A 59 -13.63 -13.71 -23.55
CA ARG A 59 -13.86 -12.33 -23.07
C ARG A 59 -13.93 -11.31 -24.20
N ALA A 60 -13.09 -11.45 -25.23
CA ALA A 60 -13.14 -10.57 -26.40
C ALA A 60 -14.46 -10.72 -27.17
N LYS A 61 -15.05 -11.93 -27.22
CA LYS A 61 -16.39 -12.14 -27.78
C LYS A 61 -17.48 -11.55 -26.87
N ALA A 62 -17.42 -11.83 -25.57
CA ALA A 62 -18.38 -11.34 -24.58
C ALA A 62 -18.47 -9.82 -24.57
N LEU A 63 -17.34 -9.11 -24.70
CA LEU A 63 -17.31 -7.65 -24.81
C LEU A 63 -18.03 -7.12 -26.07
N LYS A 64 -18.01 -7.87 -27.18
CA LYS A 64 -18.75 -7.51 -28.40
C LYS A 64 -20.24 -7.78 -28.28
N MET A 65 -20.63 -8.80 -27.50
CA MET A 65 -22.02 -9.20 -27.33
C MET A 65 -22.75 -8.35 -26.30
N ASN A 66 -22.15 -8.18 -25.12
CA ASN A 66 -22.68 -7.36 -24.04
C ASN A 66 -21.50 -6.77 -23.26
N ALA A 67 -21.07 -5.57 -23.69
CA ALA A 67 -19.94 -4.88 -23.12
C ALA A 67 -20.12 -4.62 -21.61
N GLU A 68 -21.28 -4.13 -21.19
CA GLU A 68 -21.56 -3.82 -19.78
C GLU A 68 -21.42 -5.07 -18.90
N LEU A 69 -22.10 -6.16 -19.25
CA LEU A 69 -22.06 -7.39 -18.46
C LEU A 69 -20.66 -7.99 -18.43
N ALA A 70 -19.99 -8.10 -19.58
CA ALA A 70 -18.65 -8.66 -19.65
C ALA A 70 -17.64 -7.86 -18.81
N GLN A 71 -17.76 -6.53 -18.79
CA GLN A 71 -16.91 -5.65 -17.98
C GLN A 71 -17.13 -5.85 -16.48
N LYS A 72 -18.40 -5.92 -16.03
CA LYS A 72 -18.74 -6.23 -14.65
C LYS A 72 -18.19 -7.60 -14.23
N LEU A 73 -18.31 -8.61 -15.09
CA LEU A 73 -17.76 -9.93 -14.81
C LEU A 73 -16.23 -9.93 -14.71
N VAL A 74 -15.52 -9.11 -15.50
CA VAL A 74 -14.07 -8.91 -15.31
C VAL A 74 -13.80 -8.30 -13.95
N SER A 75 -14.50 -7.22 -13.58
CA SER A 75 -14.34 -6.56 -12.28
C SER A 75 -14.57 -7.53 -11.11
N TYR A 76 -15.71 -8.22 -11.07
CA TYR A 76 -16.04 -9.19 -10.02
C TYR A 76 -15.04 -10.34 -9.96
N SER A 77 -14.58 -10.82 -11.11
CA SER A 77 -13.61 -11.91 -11.14
C SER A 77 -12.24 -11.50 -10.60
N GLU A 78 -11.77 -10.28 -10.90
CA GLU A 78 -10.52 -9.75 -10.35
C GLU A 78 -10.63 -9.56 -8.83
N ALA A 79 -11.75 -9.03 -8.34
CA ALA A 79 -12.01 -8.87 -6.90
C ALA A 79 -12.02 -10.22 -6.16
N LEU A 80 -12.71 -11.24 -6.69
CA LEU A 80 -12.72 -12.58 -6.10
C LEU A 80 -11.34 -13.24 -6.13
N GLY A 81 -10.62 -13.08 -7.23
CA GLY A 81 -9.25 -13.57 -7.38
C GLY A 81 -8.30 -12.91 -6.37
N ASP A 82 -8.45 -11.62 -6.15
CA ASP A 82 -7.65 -10.85 -5.22
C ASP A 82 -7.97 -11.18 -3.75
N LEU A 83 -9.25 -11.24 -3.37
CA LEU A 83 -9.67 -11.72 -2.05
C LEU A 83 -9.11 -13.12 -1.76
N GLY A 84 -9.15 -14.00 -2.76
CA GLY A 84 -8.56 -15.33 -2.66
C GLY A 84 -7.06 -15.33 -2.37
N LYS A 85 -6.30 -14.35 -2.90
CA LYS A 85 -4.86 -14.19 -2.61
C LYS A 85 -4.64 -13.66 -1.20
N THR A 86 -5.39 -12.65 -0.77
CA THR A 86 -5.33 -12.08 0.58
C THR A 86 -5.56 -13.16 1.63
N LEU A 87 -6.59 -14.00 1.43
CA LEU A 87 -6.90 -15.09 2.34
C LEU A 87 -5.94 -16.29 2.21
N ALA A 88 -5.11 -16.37 1.17
CA ALA A 88 -4.14 -17.44 0.99
C ALA A 88 -2.82 -17.19 1.75
N VAL A 89 -2.58 -15.97 2.23
CA VAL A 89 -1.38 -15.67 3.03
C VAL A 89 -1.45 -16.40 4.39
N GLU A 90 -0.29 -16.59 5.01
CA GLU A 90 -0.20 -17.13 6.37
C GLU A 90 -0.90 -16.19 7.35
N ILE A 91 -2.09 -16.60 7.78
CA ILE A 91 -2.92 -15.87 8.73
C ILE A 91 -2.56 -16.35 10.15
N SER A 92 -2.07 -15.44 10.98
CA SER A 92 -1.75 -15.69 12.38
C SER A 92 -2.36 -14.60 13.27
N SER A 93 -2.51 -14.90 14.56
CA SER A 93 -3.02 -13.94 15.55
C SER A 93 -2.20 -12.65 15.61
N ALA A 94 -0.90 -12.73 15.32
CA ALA A 94 0.01 -11.59 15.27
C ALA A 94 -0.29 -10.64 14.10
N ASN A 95 -0.98 -11.09 13.05
CA ASN A 95 -1.22 -10.30 11.84
C ASN A 95 -2.70 -9.92 11.62
N HIS A 96 -3.57 -10.10 12.61
CA HIS A 96 -5.01 -9.87 12.45
C HIS A 96 -5.35 -8.41 12.05
N ASN A 97 -4.62 -7.42 12.58
CA ASN A 97 -4.79 -6.00 12.21
C ASN A 97 -4.33 -5.73 10.75
N ARG A 98 -3.26 -6.37 10.29
CA ARG A 98 -2.84 -6.28 8.88
C ARG A 98 -3.90 -6.86 7.94
N ILE A 99 -4.47 -8.01 8.31
CA ILE A 99 -5.56 -8.61 7.55
C ILE A 99 -6.82 -7.73 7.60
N ASN A 100 -7.09 -7.09 8.74
CA ASN A 100 -8.18 -6.11 8.82
C ASN A 100 -7.98 -4.97 7.80
N ASN A 101 -6.78 -4.40 7.69
CA ASN A 101 -6.49 -3.36 6.69
C ASN A 101 -6.68 -3.88 5.26
N GLU A 102 -6.14 -5.06 4.95
CA GLU A 102 -6.30 -5.69 3.64
C GLU A 102 -7.77 -5.93 3.28
N LEU A 103 -8.57 -6.36 4.25
CA LEU A 103 -10.01 -6.55 4.06
C LEU A 103 -10.73 -5.21 3.92
N THR A 104 -10.40 -4.18 4.70
CA THR A 104 -10.98 -2.84 4.61
C THR A 104 -10.76 -2.23 3.22
N ALA A 105 -9.56 -2.39 2.64
CA ALA A 105 -9.26 -1.90 1.29
C ALA A 105 -10.13 -2.55 0.19
N ARG A 106 -10.73 -3.71 0.48
CA ARG A 106 -11.48 -4.57 -0.47
C ARG A 106 -12.97 -4.65 -0.20
N MET A 107 -13.40 -4.43 1.05
CA MET A 107 -14.76 -4.63 1.54
C MET A 107 -15.31 -3.32 2.11
N ASP A 108 -15.79 -2.46 1.23
CA ASP A 108 -16.55 -1.25 1.56
C ASP A 108 -17.71 -1.11 0.56
N VAL A 109 -18.72 -0.29 0.88
CA VAL A 109 -20.00 -0.20 0.16
C VAL A 109 -19.84 0.00 -1.36
N ASN A 110 -18.78 0.70 -1.77
CA ASN A 110 -18.47 1.00 -3.17
C ASN A 110 -17.52 -0.03 -3.84
N LYS A 111 -17.25 -1.18 -3.19
CA LYS A 111 -16.33 -2.19 -3.70
C LYS A 111 -17.06 -3.32 -4.43
N PRO A 112 -16.47 -3.88 -5.50
CA PRO A 112 -17.15 -4.90 -6.33
C PRO A 112 -17.53 -6.18 -5.58
N LEU A 113 -16.84 -6.53 -4.48
CA LEU A 113 -17.20 -7.65 -3.62
C LEU A 113 -18.58 -7.48 -2.97
N CYS A 114 -19.01 -6.25 -2.69
CA CYS A 114 -20.28 -5.98 -2.03
C CYS A 114 -21.45 -6.08 -3.02
N GLU A 115 -21.21 -5.74 -4.30
CA GLU A 115 -22.20 -5.91 -5.37
C GLU A 115 -22.59 -7.38 -5.60
N ILE A 116 -21.68 -8.31 -5.29
CA ILE A 116 -21.88 -9.77 -5.45
C ILE A 116 -22.14 -10.50 -4.10
N GLY A 117 -22.48 -9.75 -3.05
CA GLY A 117 -22.95 -10.32 -1.79
C GLY A 117 -21.88 -10.88 -0.84
N VAL A 118 -20.60 -10.57 -1.04
CA VAL A 118 -19.52 -10.95 -0.09
C VAL A 118 -19.39 -9.95 1.07
N CYS A 119 -19.88 -8.72 0.87
CA CYS A 119 -20.02 -7.63 1.84
C CYS A 119 -21.31 -6.83 1.49
N PRO A 120 -21.69 -5.68 2.10
CA PRO A 120 -20.95 -4.78 2.99
C PRO A 120 -20.79 -5.27 4.44
N GLU A 121 -21.71 -6.08 4.96
CA GLU A 121 -21.61 -6.65 6.31
C GLU A 121 -20.42 -7.62 6.38
N PRO A 122 -19.41 -7.36 7.22
CA PRO A 122 -18.16 -8.14 7.21
C PRO A 122 -18.35 -9.64 7.45
N GLU A 123 -19.39 -10.05 8.18
CA GLU A 123 -19.71 -11.45 8.46
C GLU A 123 -20.12 -12.25 7.21
N LYS A 124 -20.59 -11.61 6.13
CA LYS A 124 -20.88 -12.27 4.84
C LYS A 124 -19.64 -12.94 4.24
N LEU A 125 -18.44 -12.43 4.57
CA LEU A 125 -17.18 -13.08 4.21
C LEU A 125 -17.07 -14.50 4.78
N LEU A 126 -17.53 -14.72 6.01
CA LEU A 126 -17.49 -16.04 6.66
C LEU A 126 -18.40 -17.03 5.94
N THR A 127 -19.59 -16.58 5.52
CA THR A 127 -20.52 -17.38 4.70
C THR A 127 -19.88 -17.77 3.37
N TRP A 128 -19.25 -16.81 2.68
CA TRP A 128 -18.53 -17.07 1.43
C TRP A 128 -17.35 -18.04 1.62
N ILE A 129 -16.57 -17.89 2.69
CA ILE A 129 -15.50 -18.81 3.07
C ILE A 129 -16.06 -20.22 3.32
N GLY A 130 -17.18 -20.35 4.04
CA GLY A 130 -17.84 -21.63 4.28
C GLY A 130 -18.22 -22.34 2.97
N LYS A 131 -18.74 -21.60 1.99
CA LYS A 131 -19.15 -22.14 0.67
C LYS A 131 -17.96 -22.55 -0.21
N TYR A 132 -16.87 -21.76 -0.25
CA TYR A 132 -15.81 -21.94 -1.26
C TYR A 132 -14.41 -22.24 -0.72
N LYS A 133 -14.22 -22.19 0.60
CA LYS A 133 -12.93 -22.34 1.30
C LYS A 133 -13.04 -23.23 2.54
N SER A 134 -13.80 -24.33 2.43
CA SER A 134 -14.06 -25.29 3.51
C SER A 134 -12.82 -25.93 4.15
N GLY A 135 -11.65 -25.85 3.50
CA GLY A 135 -10.38 -26.34 4.05
C GLY A 135 -9.67 -25.40 5.04
N PHE A 136 -10.29 -24.30 5.47
CA PHE A 136 -9.69 -23.41 6.47
C PHE A 136 -9.75 -24.01 7.87
N SER A 137 -8.63 -23.99 8.60
CA SER A 137 -8.59 -24.47 9.98
C SER A 137 -9.37 -23.54 10.91
N ALA A 138 -9.88 -24.08 12.03
CA ALA A 138 -10.59 -23.29 13.05
C ALA A 138 -9.77 -22.08 13.53
N LYS A 139 -8.46 -22.26 13.75
CA LYS A 139 -7.54 -21.18 14.12
C LYS A 139 -7.48 -20.07 13.06
N LYS A 140 -7.53 -20.43 11.78
CA LYS A 140 -7.54 -19.45 10.70
C LYS A 140 -8.86 -18.67 10.66
N LEU A 141 -9.98 -19.37 10.85
CA LEU A 141 -11.30 -18.74 10.94
C LEU A 141 -11.38 -17.77 12.13
N GLU A 142 -10.88 -18.15 13.31
CA GLU A 142 -10.83 -17.29 14.49
C GLU A 142 -10.06 -15.98 14.23
N VAL A 143 -8.93 -16.06 13.52
CA VAL A 143 -8.18 -14.85 13.14
C VAL A 143 -8.96 -14.01 12.13
N ILE A 144 -9.69 -14.61 11.20
CA ILE A 144 -10.55 -13.87 10.27
C ILE A 144 -11.69 -13.19 11.04
N GLU A 145 -12.33 -13.86 12.00
CA GLU A 145 -13.34 -13.27 12.88
C GLU A 145 -12.78 -12.06 13.67
N LYS A 146 -11.54 -12.17 14.16
CA LYS A 146 -10.78 -11.03 14.74
C LYS A 146 -10.57 -9.91 13.74
N SER A 147 -10.15 -10.23 12.51
CA SER A 147 -9.88 -9.25 11.46
C SER A 147 -11.12 -8.54 10.95
N ILE A 148 -12.28 -9.19 10.89
CA ILE A 148 -13.54 -8.52 10.53
C ILE A 148 -14.20 -7.79 11.70
N ARG A 149 -13.55 -7.80 12.88
CA ARG A 149 -14.05 -7.18 14.12
C ARG A 149 -15.45 -7.68 14.47
N LYS A 150 -15.65 -8.99 14.39
CA LYS A 150 -16.92 -9.63 14.76
C LYS A 150 -17.29 -9.24 16.20
N TRP A 151 -18.57 -8.96 16.45
CA TRP A 151 -19.04 -8.44 17.75
C TRP A 151 -18.55 -9.28 18.93
N GLU A 152 -18.75 -10.60 18.87
CA GLU A 152 -18.39 -11.52 19.95
C GLU A 152 -16.89 -11.53 20.25
N VAL A 153 -16.07 -11.15 19.27
CA VAL A 153 -14.62 -11.08 19.40
C VAL A 153 -14.18 -9.77 20.06
N VAL A 154 -14.86 -8.67 19.76
CA VAL A 154 -14.51 -7.33 20.27
C VAL A 154 -15.12 -7.07 21.64
N PHE A 155 -16.39 -7.45 21.83
CA PHE A 155 -17.19 -7.08 23.01
C PHE A 155 -17.69 -8.28 23.83
N GLY A 156 -17.33 -9.51 23.44
CA GLY A 156 -17.77 -10.73 24.12
C GLY A 156 -19.28 -10.97 23.99
N THR A 157 -19.90 -11.45 25.06
CA THR A 157 -21.34 -11.79 25.09
C THR A 157 -22.26 -10.60 25.40
N THR A 158 -21.68 -9.42 25.65
CA THR A 158 -22.43 -8.20 25.96
C THR A 158 -23.26 -7.79 24.75
N THR A 159 -24.50 -7.30 24.92
CA THR A 159 -25.33 -6.84 23.78
C THR A 159 -25.27 -5.33 23.57
N ASN A 160 -24.88 -4.58 24.60
CA ASN A 160 -24.79 -3.12 24.60
C ASN A 160 -23.52 -2.64 25.32
N LEU A 161 -22.69 -1.84 24.66
CA LEU A 161 -21.57 -1.15 25.29
C LEU A 161 -21.93 0.32 25.55
N LYS A 162 -21.73 0.80 26.78
CA LYS A 162 -21.77 2.22 27.13
C LYS A 162 -20.40 2.64 27.66
N VAL A 163 -19.66 3.44 26.90
CA VAL A 163 -18.42 4.06 27.39
C VAL A 163 -18.74 5.50 27.80
N VAL A 164 -18.56 5.78 29.09
CA VAL A 164 -18.73 7.10 29.70
C VAL A 164 -17.35 7.70 29.89
N ASP A 165 -17.15 8.93 29.42
CA ASP A 165 -15.94 9.71 29.70
C ASP A 165 -16.02 10.21 31.15
N TRP A 166 -15.13 9.73 32.01
CA TRP A 166 -15.13 10.07 33.44
C TRP A 166 -14.35 11.34 33.76
N ASP A 167 -13.59 11.89 32.80
CA ASP A 167 -12.92 13.17 33.00
C ASP A 167 -13.86 14.32 32.65
N GLN A 168 -14.42 14.91 33.71
CA GLN A 168 -15.27 16.11 33.75
C GLN A 168 -16.76 15.85 33.49
N ALA A 169 -17.46 15.57 34.59
CA ALA A 169 -18.89 15.81 34.72
C ALA A 169 -19.24 17.26 34.33
N LYS A 170 -19.68 17.47 33.08
CA LYS A 170 -20.67 18.49 32.68
C LYS A 170 -21.18 18.43 31.22
N ALA A 171 -20.66 17.57 30.35
CA ALA A 171 -21.27 17.30 29.03
C ALA A 171 -20.93 15.89 28.50
N VAL A 172 -21.59 14.87 29.05
CA VAL A 172 -21.31 13.46 28.71
C VAL A 172 -21.73 13.16 27.26
N LYS A 173 -20.77 12.98 26.34
CA LYS A 173 -21.00 12.24 25.09
C LYS A 173 -20.68 10.77 25.31
N ALA A 174 -21.61 10.04 25.93
CA ALA A 174 -21.50 8.59 26.05
C ALA A 174 -21.52 7.98 24.65
N VAL A 175 -20.51 7.17 24.31
CA VAL A 175 -20.56 6.34 23.10
C VAL A 175 -21.34 5.08 23.46
N THR A 176 -22.56 4.96 22.94
CA THR A 176 -23.36 3.74 23.04
C THR A 176 -23.22 2.98 21.72
N VAL A 177 -22.79 1.71 21.79
CA VAL A 177 -22.73 0.82 20.63
C VAL A 177 -23.61 -0.39 20.91
N GLN A 178 -24.59 -0.64 20.05
CA GLN A 178 -25.45 -1.83 20.12
C GLN A 178 -25.00 -2.87 19.10
N LYS A 179 -25.15 -4.16 19.44
CA LYS A 179 -24.81 -5.26 18.53
C LYS A 179 -25.49 -5.16 17.17
N ALA A 180 -26.79 -4.88 17.16
CA ALA A 180 -27.58 -4.81 15.93
C ALA A 180 -27.14 -3.66 14.99
N ASP A 181 -26.59 -2.58 15.55
CA ASP A 181 -26.05 -1.47 14.77
C ASP A 181 -24.64 -1.82 14.27
N TRP A 182 -23.82 -2.43 15.12
CA TRP A 182 -22.48 -2.90 14.78
C TRP A 182 -22.46 -3.88 13.60
N GLU A 183 -23.41 -4.82 13.57
CA GLU A 183 -23.53 -5.82 12.53
C GLU A 183 -23.83 -5.21 11.15
N LYS A 184 -24.39 -4.00 11.10
CA LYS A 184 -24.66 -3.26 9.86
C LYS A 184 -23.48 -2.40 9.40
N LEU A 185 -22.53 -2.10 10.29
CA LEU A 185 -21.38 -1.27 9.97
C LEU A 185 -20.41 -1.99 9.03
N VAL A 186 -19.89 -1.26 8.04
CA VAL A 186 -18.75 -1.74 7.25
C VAL A 186 -17.47 -1.75 8.08
N LEU A 187 -16.44 -2.45 7.61
CA LEU A 187 -15.20 -2.61 8.36
C LEU A 187 -14.50 -1.28 8.66
N ARG A 188 -14.55 -0.31 7.73
CA ARG A 188 -14.05 1.06 7.93
C ARG A 188 -14.77 1.79 9.07
N GLU A 189 -16.08 1.64 9.17
CA GLU A 189 -16.89 2.27 10.23
C GLU A 189 -16.64 1.59 11.58
N ARG A 190 -16.58 0.26 11.62
CA ARG A 190 -16.18 -0.50 12.83
C ARG A 190 -14.82 -0.02 13.33
N ASN A 191 -13.88 0.15 12.41
CA ASN A 191 -12.56 0.68 12.67
C ASN A 191 -12.61 2.10 13.27
N ALA A 192 -13.38 3.01 12.68
CA ALA A 192 -13.54 4.37 13.21
C ALA A 192 -14.19 4.41 14.62
N VAL A 193 -15.18 3.56 14.87
CA VAL A 193 -15.83 3.44 16.19
C VAL A 193 -14.82 2.98 17.23
N ILE A 194 -14.08 1.91 16.96
CA ILE A 194 -13.08 1.39 17.90
C ILE A 194 -11.95 2.43 18.11
N ALA A 195 -11.48 3.13 17.08
CA ALA A 195 -10.47 4.18 17.23
C ALA A 195 -10.95 5.30 18.17
N LYS A 196 -12.22 5.67 18.09
CA LYS A 196 -12.84 6.64 19.00
C LYS A 196 -12.95 6.09 20.44
N LEU A 197 -13.29 4.81 20.60
CA LEU A 197 -13.30 4.14 21.91
C LEU A 197 -11.89 4.12 22.53
N ALA A 198 -10.85 3.89 21.73
CA ALA A 198 -9.46 3.94 22.16
C ALA A 198 -9.04 5.34 22.61
N LYS A 199 -9.40 6.38 21.85
CA LYS A 199 -9.03 7.78 22.16
C LYS A 199 -9.69 8.29 23.45
N ASN A 200 -10.95 7.93 23.68
CA ASN A 200 -11.70 8.35 24.87
C ASN A 200 -11.32 7.54 26.11
N ALA A 201 -10.68 6.39 25.92
CA ALA A 201 -10.11 5.61 26.98
C ALA A 201 -8.63 5.99 27.14
N ALA A 202 -8.30 6.83 28.13
CA ALA A 202 -7.01 6.73 28.80
C ALA A 202 -6.95 5.36 29.53
N MET A 203 -7.01 4.27 28.77
CA MET A 203 -7.15 2.91 29.26
C MET A 203 -5.85 2.54 29.96
N GLY A 204 -5.86 2.55 31.29
CA GLY A 204 -4.77 2.02 32.09
C GLY A 204 -4.52 0.53 31.80
N LYS A 205 -3.25 0.13 31.98
CA LYS A 205 -2.62 -1.22 32.06
C LYS A 205 -3.05 -2.39 31.16
N ASP A 206 -4.24 -2.42 30.57
CA ASP A 206 -4.74 -3.50 29.72
C ASP A 206 -5.38 -2.92 28.46
N GLU A 207 -4.58 -2.32 27.58
CA GLU A 207 -5.02 -2.01 26.21
C GLU A 207 -5.46 -3.31 25.52
N PRO A 208 -6.68 -3.36 24.96
CA PRO A 208 -7.04 -4.47 24.11
C PRO A 208 -6.14 -4.47 22.86
N LYS A 209 -5.37 -5.55 22.67
CA LYS A 209 -4.42 -5.74 21.56
C LYS A 209 -5.03 -5.61 20.14
N PHE A 210 -6.34 -5.38 20.03
CA PHE A 210 -7.08 -5.21 18.78
C PHE A 210 -7.09 -3.76 18.24
N LEU A 211 -6.56 -2.77 18.98
CA LEU A 211 -6.68 -1.33 18.69
C LEU A 211 -5.68 -0.75 17.64
N GLN A 212 -5.04 -1.55 16.79
CA GLN A 212 -3.99 -1.02 15.90
C GLN A 212 -4.59 -0.52 14.57
N TYR A 213 -4.54 0.80 14.34
CA TYR A 213 -5.30 1.51 13.30
C TYR A 213 -4.56 1.94 12.04
N SER A 214 -3.25 1.82 11.98
CA SER A 214 -2.47 2.02 10.76
C SER A 214 -1.08 1.44 11.01
N GLU A 215 -0.30 1.22 9.95
CA GLU A 215 1.10 0.83 10.10
C GLU A 215 1.88 1.90 10.90
N SER A 216 1.57 3.19 10.73
CA SER A 216 2.16 4.28 11.51
C SER A 216 1.74 4.25 12.98
N THR A 217 0.45 4.04 13.29
CA THR A 217 -0.05 4.00 14.67
C THR A 217 0.38 2.74 15.41
N GLY A 218 0.34 1.58 14.77
CA GLY A 218 0.78 0.31 15.36
C GLY A 218 2.28 0.30 15.65
N ARG A 219 3.09 0.87 14.74
CA ARG A 219 4.54 0.96 14.91
C ARG A 219 4.94 2.04 15.91
N TYR A 220 4.31 3.21 15.88
CA TYR A 220 4.43 4.22 16.94
C TYR A 220 4.15 3.63 18.32
N LEU A 221 3.14 2.76 18.46
CA LEU A 221 2.85 2.08 19.72
C LEU A 221 3.89 1.00 20.08
N GLU A 222 4.36 0.19 19.13
CA GLU A 222 5.46 -0.77 19.39
C GLU A 222 6.78 -0.05 19.78
N GLU A 223 7.10 1.04 19.09
CA GLU A 223 8.24 1.90 19.36
C GLU A 223 8.11 2.60 20.70
N ARG A 224 6.92 3.11 21.01
CA ARG A 224 6.61 3.72 22.30
C ARG A 224 6.67 2.68 23.41
N VAL A 225 6.16 1.47 23.22
CA VAL A 225 6.26 0.38 24.21
C VAL A 225 7.73 0.02 24.47
N THR A 226 8.52 -0.18 23.42
CA THR A 226 9.96 -0.47 23.58
C THR A 226 10.71 0.67 24.26
N THR A 227 10.36 1.92 23.96
CA THR A 227 10.94 3.12 24.60
C THR A 227 10.46 3.27 26.05
N VAL A 228 9.20 2.93 26.36
CA VAL A 228 8.68 2.87 27.73
C VAL A 228 9.46 1.84 28.55
N GLU A 229 9.69 0.65 28.01
CA GLU A 229 10.49 -0.38 28.72
C GLU A 229 11.95 0.09 28.92
N ALA A 230 12.56 0.72 27.91
CA ALA A 230 13.88 1.33 28.06
C ALA A 230 13.92 2.40 29.16
N ALA A 231 12.91 3.27 29.22
CA ALA A 231 12.77 4.29 30.25
C ALA A 231 12.58 3.67 31.64
N LYS A 232 11.75 2.64 31.79
CA LYS A 232 11.57 1.93 33.07
C LYS A 232 12.87 1.31 33.56
N VAL A 233 13.63 0.66 32.67
CA VAL A 233 14.94 0.09 33.02
C VAL A 233 15.89 1.18 33.49
N LEU A 234 15.95 2.32 32.79
CA LEU A 234 16.81 3.43 33.19
C LEU A 234 16.40 4.06 34.52
N ILE A 235 15.11 4.31 34.73
CA ILE A 235 14.58 4.85 35.99
C ILE A 235 14.87 3.92 37.16
N SER A 236 14.78 2.60 36.95
CA SER A 236 15.05 1.60 38.00
C SER A 236 16.53 1.23 38.15
N SER A 237 17.40 1.69 37.24
CA SER A 237 18.82 1.32 37.23
C SER A 237 19.66 1.91 38.37
N GLY A 238 19.13 2.91 39.09
CA GLY A 238 19.87 3.65 40.12
C GLY A 238 20.88 4.67 39.58
N ASN A 239 20.96 4.89 38.26
CA ASN A 239 21.88 5.86 37.65
C ASN A 239 21.36 7.31 37.62
N LEU A 240 20.14 7.55 38.10
CA LEU A 240 19.55 8.88 38.18
C LEU A 240 19.63 9.42 39.61
N THR A 241 20.00 10.68 39.76
CA THR A 241 19.98 11.36 41.06
C THR A 241 18.54 11.54 41.56
N PRO A 242 18.33 11.74 42.88
CA PRO A 242 17.01 12.05 43.41
C PRO A 242 16.35 13.27 42.72
N ASP A 243 17.13 14.29 42.39
CA ASP A 243 16.63 15.48 41.68
C ASP A 243 16.20 15.17 40.25
N GLN A 244 16.96 14.33 39.53
CA GLN A 244 16.58 13.86 38.19
C GLN A 244 15.28 13.05 38.26
N LEU A 245 15.16 12.11 39.19
CA LEU A 245 13.93 11.33 39.40
C LEU A 245 12.73 12.23 39.73
N ASN A 246 12.91 13.20 40.63
CA ASN A 246 11.87 14.16 41.01
C ASN A 246 11.44 15.02 39.81
N SER A 247 12.39 15.41 38.95
CA SER A 247 12.07 16.19 37.76
C SER A 247 11.36 15.40 36.66
N LEU A 248 11.38 14.06 36.70
CA LEU A 248 10.56 13.21 35.82
C LEU A 248 9.15 12.97 36.38
N ALA A 249 9.00 12.99 37.70
CA ALA A 249 7.75 12.67 38.38
C ALA A 249 6.58 13.58 37.94
N GLY A 250 5.42 12.98 37.67
CA GLY A 250 4.19 13.69 37.30
C GLY A 250 4.17 14.32 35.91
N LYS A 251 5.24 14.20 35.10
CA LYS A 251 5.28 14.74 33.73
C LYS A 251 4.65 13.79 32.71
N PRO A 252 4.11 14.29 31.58
CA PRO A 252 3.73 13.46 30.44
C PRO A 252 4.90 12.63 29.91
N PHE A 253 4.62 11.45 29.35
CA PHE A 253 5.65 10.52 28.86
C PHE A 253 6.65 11.17 27.89
N ASP A 254 6.18 11.95 26.92
CA ASP A 254 7.06 12.59 25.94
C ASP A 254 8.04 13.58 26.59
N GLN A 255 7.60 14.28 27.64
CA GLN A 255 8.49 15.14 28.44
C GLN A 255 9.49 14.33 29.26
N GLN A 256 9.07 13.18 29.80
CA GLN A 256 9.98 12.28 30.51
C GLN A 256 11.06 11.74 29.57
N ILE A 257 10.71 11.30 28.37
CA ILE A 257 11.66 10.81 27.36
C ILE A 257 12.61 11.92 26.92
N TYR A 258 12.09 13.13 26.71
CA TYR A 258 12.92 14.29 26.40
C TYR A 258 13.98 14.56 27.49
N LEU A 259 13.56 14.63 28.76
CA LEU A 259 14.45 14.88 29.90
C LEU A 259 15.45 13.74 30.11
N LEU A 260 14.97 12.48 30.07
CA LEU A 260 15.84 11.30 30.16
C LEU A 260 16.91 11.34 29.07
N GLY A 261 16.54 11.64 27.84
CA GLY A 261 17.49 11.76 26.75
C GLY A 261 18.54 12.85 26.98
N GLN A 262 18.17 13.99 27.58
CA GLN A 262 19.10 15.07 27.92
C GLN A 262 20.10 14.69 29.02
N TYR A 263 19.71 13.89 30.01
CA TYR A 263 20.64 13.50 31.09
C TYR A 263 21.83 12.67 30.60
N PHE A 264 21.66 11.95 29.50
CA PHE A 264 22.71 11.10 28.92
C PHE A 264 23.30 11.69 27.63
N ASP A 265 22.84 12.88 27.21
CA ASP A 265 23.39 13.57 26.05
C ASP A 265 24.78 14.14 26.37
N GLY A 266 25.69 14.14 25.39
CA GLY A 266 27.04 14.72 25.52
C GLY A 266 27.95 14.16 26.63
N GLY A 267 27.64 12.99 27.22
CA GLY A 267 28.45 12.35 28.26
C GLY A 267 28.18 12.82 29.69
N ALA A 268 27.07 13.54 29.95
CA ALA A 268 26.74 14.09 31.27
C ALA A 268 26.40 13.04 32.35
N ALA A 269 26.18 11.78 31.97
CA ALA A 269 26.07 10.66 32.89
C ALA A 269 26.89 9.47 32.37
N THR A 270 27.86 9.01 33.17
CA THR A 270 28.64 7.80 32.89
C THR A 270 27.76 6.58 33.17
N ALA A 271 26.84 6.29 32.26
CA ALA A 271 26.00 5.12 32.38
C ALA A 271 26.84 3.85 32.25
N HIS A 272 26.52 2.84 33.05
CA HIS A 272 27.11 1.51 32.93
C HIS A 272 26.97 1.01 31.47
N PRO A 273 27.96 0.31 30.88
CA PRO A 273 27.91 -0.12 29.48
C PRO A 273 26.64 -0.89 29.10
N GLU A 274 26.06 -1.63 30.05
CA GLU A 274 24.82 -2.40 29.90
C GLU A 274 23.57 -1.52 29.64
N LEU A 275 23.63 -0.22 29.98
CA LEU A 275 22.52 0.72 29.79
C LEU A 275 22.58 1.46 28.45
N LYS A 276 23.68 1.33 27.71
CA LYS A 276 23.92 2.05 26.47
C LYS A 276 22.80 1.83 25.45
N ALA A 277 22.34 0.59 25.29
CA ALA A 277 21.27 0.26 24.35
C ALA A 277 19.94 0.96 24.68
N TYR A 278 19.61 1.10 25.97
CA TYR A 278 18.39 1.79 26.41
C TYR A 278 18.50 3.30 26.24
N ILE A 279 19.69 3.86 26.52
CA ILE A 279 19.99 5.28 26.31
C ILE A 279 19.90 5.63 24.82
N ASP A 280 20.51 4.82 23.96
CA ASP A 280 20.48 5.03 22.51
C ASP A 280 19.06 4.99 21.96
N ARG A 281 18.24 4.06 22.49
CA ARG A 281 16.82 4.00 22.15
C ARG A 281 16.09 5.27 22.57
N ILE A 282 16.23 5.72 23.81
CA ILE A 282 15.59 6.97 24.29
C ILE A 282 16.06 8.18 23.50
N GLN A 283 17.36 8.31 23.25
CA GLN A 283 17.91 9.39 22.44
C GLN A 283 17.32 9.35 21.04
N SER A 284 17.31 8.21 20.35
CA SER A 284 16.75 8.11 19.01
C SER A 284 15.26 8.48 18.89
N GLN A 285 14.49 8.37 19.97
CA GLN A 285 13.03 8.55 19.97
C GLN A 285 12.55 9.86 20.61
N ARG A 286 13.42 10.60 21.31
CA ARG A 286 13.04 11.91 21.87
C ARG A 286 12.70 12.93 20.79
N THR A 287 12.00 14.00 21.13
CA THR A 287 11.81 15.12 20.19
C THR A 287 13.13 15.82 19.91
N SER A 288 13.32 16.29 18.66
CA SER A 288 14.52 17.03 18.27
C SER A 288 14.69 18.30 19.12
N ASN A 289 15.92 18.56 19.58
CA ASN A 289 16.27 19.83 20.21
C ASN A 289 16.48 20.90 19.13
N ALA A 290 15.61 21.92 19.15
CA ALA A 290 15.57 23.00 18.17
C ALA A 290 16.90 23.75 17.99
N SER A 291 17.80 23.76 19.00
CA SER A 291 19.06 24.51 18.95
C SER A 291 20.28 23.72 18.47
N THR A 292 20.16 22.41 18.22
CA THR A 292 21.32 21.55 17.92
C THR A 292 21.10 20.65 16.72
N GLU A 293 19.97 19.96 16.68
CA GLU A 293 19.73 18.85 15.76
C GLU A 293 18.55 19.09 14.80
N SER A 294 17.71 20.11 15.04
CA SER A 294 16.70 20.53 14.06
C SER A 294 17.32 21.34 12.92
N LEU A 295 16.99 20.99 11.68
CA LEU A 295 17.45 21.72 10.51
C LEU A 295 16.51 22.89 10.19
N THR A 296 17.02 24.11 9.99
CA THR A 296 16.21 25.23 9.49
C THR A 296 15.79 25.03 8.03
N HIS A 297 14.87 25.85 7.54
CA HIS A 297 14.45 25.80 6.13
C HIS A 297 15.65 26.02 5.18
N GLU A 298 16.51 26.98 5.48
CA GLU A 298 17.71 27.30 4.70
C GLU A 298 18.73 26.16 4.73
N GLN A 299 18.93 25.55 5.91
CA GLN A 299 19.82 24.41 6.07
C GLN A 299 19.33 23.19 5.28
N ARG A 300 18.01 22.92 5.29
CA ARG A 300 17.42 21.86 4.47
C ARG A 300 17.61 22.11 2.98
N ALA A 301 17.43 23.35 2.51
CA ALA A 301 17.66 23.70 1.10
C ALA A 301 19.14 23.53 0.68
N MET A 302 20.07 23.89 1.56
CA MET A 302 21.50 23.67 1.32
C MET A 302 21.84 22.18 1.29
N LEU A 303 21.36 21.41 2.26
CA LEU A 303 21.56 19.96 2.31
C LEU A 303 20.96 19.28 1.08
N SER A 304 19.79 19.71 0.63
CA SER A 304 19.15 19.22 -0.61
C SER A 304 20.08 19.34 -1.82
N SER A 305 20.76 20.49 -1.96
CA SER A 305 21.70 20.76 -3.05
C SER A 305 22.94 19.86 -2.98
N MET A 306 23.44 19.59 -1.77
CA MET A 306 24.57 18.69 -1.54
C MET A 306 24.19 17.24 -1.88
N LEU A 307 23.03 16.79 -1.39
CA LEU A 307 22.51 15.44 -1.56
C LEU A 307 22.20 15.10 -3.02
N GLN A 308 21.78 16.08 -3.83
CA GLN A 308 21.52 15.89 -5.25
C GLN A 308 22.71 15.26 -5.99
N THR A 309 23.94 15.62 -5.62
CA THR A 309 25.15 15.04 -6.23
C THR A 309 25.68 13.85 -5.46
N SER A 310 25.65 13.88 -4.12
CA SER A 310 26.24 12.81 -3.31
C SER A 310 25.47 11.49 -3.43
N LEU A 311 24.13 11.52 -3.51
CA LEU A 311 23.32 10.29 -3.51
C LEU A 311 23.52 9.44 -4.77
N MET A 312 23.61 10.05 -5.95
CA MET A 312 23.90 9.30 -7.18
C MET A 312 25.32 8.73 -7.17
N ASN A 313 26.28 9.41 -6.55
CA ASN A 313 27.63 8.89 -6.38
C ASN A 313 27.67 7.73 -5.38
N GLU A 314 26.89 7.81 -4.30
CA GLU A 314 26.82 6.78 -3.26
C GLU A 314 26.23 5.46 -3.79
N VAL A 315 25.18 5.53 -4.61
CA VAL A 315 24.56 4.32 -5.17
C VAL A 315 25.37 3.71 -6.31
N LYS A 316 26.31 4.46 -6.90
CA LYS A 316 27.09 4.04 -8.07
C LYS A 316 27.90 2.78 -7.79
N GLY A 317 28.00 1.90 -8.80
CA GLY A 317 28.76 0.66 -8.68
C GLY A 317 27.99 -0.50 -8.03
N THR A 318 26.71 -0.26 -7.67
CA THR A 318 25.75 -1.31 -7.34
C THR A 318 24.84 -1.58 -8.54
N ARG A 319 24.30 -2.79 -8.70
CA ARG A 319 23.33 -3.08 -9.76
C ARG A 319 22.07 -2.23 -9.64
N ALA A 320 21.64 -1.95 -8.41
CA ALA A 320 20.55 -1.01 -8.17
C ALA A 320 20.89 0.40 -8.67
N GLY A 321 22.08 0.92 -8.35
CA GLY A 321 22.56 2.21 -8.81
C GLY A 321 22.75 2.29 -10.33
N ASP A 322 23.22 1.22 -10.97
CA ASP A 322 23.35 1.15 -12.42
C ASP A 322 21.98 1.30 -13.11
N ARG A 323 20.92 0.70 -12.54
CA ARG A 323 19.54 0.88 -13.03
C ARG A 323 19.10 2.34 -12.90
N LEU A 324 19.42 3.01 -11.79
CA LEU A 324 19.12 4.42 -11.60
C LEU A 324 19.91 5.31 -12.57
N ALA A 325 21.20 5.04 -12.76
CA ALA A 325 22.05 5.77 -13.69
C ALA A 325 21.53 5.66 -15.13
N ILE A 326 21.07 4.48 -15.55
CA ILE A 326 20.41 4.28 -16.85
C ILE A 326 19.12 5.12 -16.93
N PHE A 327 18.26 5.04 -15.92
CA PHE A 327 16.98 5.77 -15.89
C PHE A 327 17.19 7.29 -16.00
N TYR A 328 18.13 7.84 -15.24
CA TYR A 328 18.48 9.26 -15.27
C TYR A 328 19.44 9.67 -16.38
N ARG A 329 19.79 8.74 -17.30
CA ARG A 329 20.75 8.99 -18.40
C ARG A 329 22.09 9.55 -17.92
N GLY A 330 22.55 9.10 -16.76
CA GLY A 330 23.78 9.56 -16.10
C GLY A 330 23.67 10.91 -15.38
N GLY A 331 22.49 11.55 -15.37
CA GLY A 331 22.22 12.79 -14.64
C GLY A 331 21.81 12.56 -13.19
N ASN A 332 21.65 13.67 -12.45
CA ASN A 332 21.22 13.68 -11.06
C ASN A 332 19.75 14.14 -10.95
N PRO A 333 18.85 13.36 -10.34
CA PRO A 333 17.48 13.81 -10.10
C PRO A 333 17.44 14.98 -9.11
N PRO A 334 16.45 15.88 -9.20
CA PRO A 334 16.20 16.87 -8.16
C PRO A 334 15.91 16.19 -6.82
N VAL A 335 16.59 16.64 -5.76
CA VAL A 335 16.41 16.14 -4.38
C VAL A 335 15.98 17.29 -3.49
N SER A 336 15.04 17.05 -2.58
CA SER A 336 14.71 17.97 -1.49
C SER A 336 14.66 17.26 -0.14
N VAL A 337 14.99 18.01 0.91
CA VAL A 337 14.88 17.58 2.30
C VAL A 337 13.71 18.33 2.93
N GLU A 338 12.65 17.59 3.25
CA GLU A 338 11.39 18.15 3.79
C GLU A 338 10.82 17.20 4.84
N TYR A 339 10.01 17.69 5.77
CA TYR A 339 9.27 16.79 6.65
C TYR A 339 8.19 16.09 5.83
N CYS A 340 8.26 14.76 5.74
CA CYS A 340 7.18 13.99 5.18
C CYS A 340 6.47 13.21 6.29
N ASN A 341 5.35 13.77 6.74
CA ASN A 341 4.50 13.16 7.76
C ASN A 341 4.21 11.69 7.37
N ASP A 342 4.63 10.74 8.22
CA ASP A 342 4.50 9.28 8.03
C ASP A 342 5.28 8.66 6.84
N CYS A 343 6.41 9.25 6.43
CA CYS A 343 7.24 8.72 5.35
C CYS A 343 8.75 8.90 5.67
N TYR A 344 9.64 8.15 4.99
CA TYR A 344 11.10 8.43 5.00
C TYR A 344 11.60 8.98 3.66
N SER A 345 10.84 8.73 2.60
CA SER A 345 11.06 9.33 1.28
C SER A 345 9.82 9.18 0.42
N ARG A 346 9.66 10.10 -0.55
CA ARG A 346 8.62 10.04 -1.58
C ARG A 346 9.11 10.68 -2.87
N TYR A 347 8.48 10.34 -3.98
CA TYR A 347 8.62 11.07 -5.24
C TYR A 347 7.33 11.86 -5.46
N GLU A 348 7.44 13.17 -5.63
CA GLU A 348 6.31 14.07 -5.83
C GLU A 348 6.79 15.31 -6.60
N ASN A 349 5.97 15.87 -7.49
CA ASN A 349 6.26 17.12 -8.20
C ASN A 349 7.64 17.12 -8.91
N GLY A 350 8.05 16.00 -9.50
CA GLY A 350 9.29 15.89 -10.26
C GLY A 350 10.57 15.81 -9.42
N LYS A 351 10.47 15.71 -8.08
CA LYS A 351 11.63 15.64 -7.17
C LYS A 351 11.54 14.46 -6.20
N ILE A 352 12.70 14.00 -5.76
CA ILE A 352 12.84 13.04 -4.67
C ILE A 352 12.87 13.81 -3.36
N VAL A 353 11.88 13.59 -2.52
CA VAL A 353 11.80 14.17 -1.18
C VAL A 353 12.33 13.15 -0.18
N ILE A 354 13.37 13.53 0.57
CA ILE A 354 13.90 12.77 1.71
C ILE A 354 13.41 13.42 3.00
N ASP A 355 12.99 12.58 3.94
CA ASP A 355 12.45 13.05 5.21
C ASP A 355 13.51 13.73 6.09
N ALA A 356 13.23 14.96 6.50
CA ALA A 356 14.07 15.71 7.41
C ALA A 356 14.13 15.04 8.80
N ALA A 357 13.01 14.51 9.32
CA ALA A 357 12.99 13.90 10.66
C ALA A 357 13.87 12.64 10.73
N THR A 358 13.95 11.87 9.65
CA THR A 358 14.86 10.71 9.51
C THR A 358 16.33 11.14 9.58
N ILE A 359 16.69 12.26 8.96
CA ILE A 359 18.05 12.82 9.01
C ILE A 359 18.35 13.33 10.42
N GLU A 360 17.44 14.07 11.04
CA GLU A 360 17.61 14.61 12.39
C GLU A 360 17.73 13.49 13.45
N GLN A 361 16.98 12.39 13.29
CA GLN A 361 17.14 11.20 14.13
C GLN A 361 18.55 10.61 14.00
N TYR A 362 19.08 10.48 12.79
CA TYR A 362 20.44 9.99 12.56
C TYR A 362 21.49 10.90 13.20
N MET A 363 21.37 12.21 12.98
CA MET A 363 22.27 13.20 13.57
C MET A 363 22.31 13.06 15.09
N ARG A 364 21.13 12.93 15.72
CA ARG A 364 21.03 12.77 17.17
C ARG A 364 21.73 11.52 17.68
N VAL A 365 21.52 10.36 17.03
CA VAL A 365 22.18 9.10 17.43
C VAL A 365 23.70 9.16 17.25
N LYS A 366 24.18 9.90 16.25
CA LYS A 366 25.62 10.09 15.97
C LYS A 366 26.25 11.27 16.71
N GLY A 367 25.46 12.10 17.39
CA GLY A 367 25.91 13.32 18.04
C GLY A 367 26.30 14.45 17.08
N TYR A 368 25.80 14.44 15.84
CA TYR A 368 26.01 15.54 14.89
C TYR A 368 25.09 16.72 15.19
N LYS A 369 25.65 17.92 15.01
CA LYS A 369 24.92 19.18 15.00
C LYS A 369 24.64 19.60 13.55
N ALA A 370 23.64 20.46 13.37
CA ALA A 370 23.31 21.00 12.05
C ALA A 370 24.53 21.62 11.34
N GLU A 371 25.41 22.31 12.08
CA GLU A 371 26.62 22.91 11.54
C GLU A 371 27.65 21.89 11.02
N ASP A 372 27.69 20.69 11.62
CA ASP A 372 28.65 19.65 11.21
C ASP A 372 28.37 19.21 9.77
N LEU A 373 27.11 19.25 9.33
CA LEU A 373 26.71 18.86 7.97
C LEU A 373 27.28 19.79 6.91
N PHE A 374 27.65 21.02 7.27
CA PHE A 374 28.12 22.03 6.31
C PHE A 374 29.62 22.30 6.44
N LYS A 375 30.25 21.81 7.51
CA LYS A 375 31.68 21.99 7.80
C LYS A 375 32.48 20.70 7.70
N ASN A 376 31.83 19.54 7.84
CA ASN A 376 32.49 18.23 7.87
C ASN A 376 31.97 17.33 6.74
N LYS A 377 32.83 17.09 5.74
CA LYS A 377 32.51 16.18 4.63
C LYS A 377 32.15 14.78 5.12
N ALA A 378 32.79 14.27 6.18
CA ALA A 378 32.48 12.95 6.72
C ALA A 378 31.04 12.87 7.24
N ALA A 379 30.52 13.94 7.87
CA ALA A 379 29.13 13.95 8.35
C ALA A 379 28.11 13.90 7.20
N VAL A 380 28.42 14.57 6.08
CA VAL A 380 27.60 14.52 4.86
C VAL A 380 27.65 13.15 4.21
N ASP A 381 28.84 12.55 4.14
CA ASP A 381 29.03 11.23 3.55
C ASP A 381 28.29 10.16 4.39
N ASP A 382 28.40 10.21 5.72
CA ASP A 382 27.67 9.35 6.67
C ASP A 382 26.14 9.46 6.51
N ILE A 383 25.63 10.69 6.37
CA ILE A 383 24.19 10.91 6.12
C ILE A 383 23.80 10.38 4.74
N THR A 384 24.58 10.70 3.71
CA THR A 384 24.33 10.24 2.34
C THR A 384 24.24 8.72 2.30
N GLU A 385 25.18 8.04 2.95
CA GLU A 385 25.19 6.59 3.11
C GLU A 385 23.90 6.11 3.80
N PHE A 386 23.56 6.70 4.95
CA PHE A 386 22.38 6.32 5.73
C PHE A 386 21.05 6.50 4.97
N ILE A 387 20.88 7.60 4.23
CA ILE A 387 19.63 7.88 3.48
C ILE A 387 19.64 7.30 2.06
N SER A 388 20.73 6.69 1.60
CA SER A 388 20.81 6.14 0.24
C SER A 388 19.76 5.06 -0.08
N PRO A 389 19.35 4.16 0.84
CA PRO A 389 18.21 3.26 0.57
C PRO A 389 16.88 4.02 0.34
N ALA A 390 16.63 5.08 1.11
CA ALA A 390 15.46 5.93 0.94
C ALA A 390 15.44 6.57 -0.46
N PHE A 391 16.58 7.10 -0.89
CA PHE A 391 16.75 7.63 -2.25
C PHE A 391 16.45 6.58 -3.32
N VAL A 392 17.02 5.37 -3.21
CA VAL A 392 16.77 4.26 -4.16
C VAL A 392 15.28 3.92 -4.25
N ARG A 393 14.59 3.86 -3.11
CA ARG A 393 13.14 3.59 -3.07
C ARG A 393 12.34 4.70 -3.77
N ALA A 394 12.63 5.96 -3.49
CA ALA A 394 11.94 7.08 -4.12
C ALA A 394 12.19 7.14 -5.64
N SER A 395 13.43 6.88 -6.08
CA SER A 395 13.76 6.77 -7.50
C SER A 395 12.99 5.63 -8.18
N ALA A 396 12.82 4.48 -7.52
CA ALA A 396 12.01 3.39 -8.08
C ALA A 396 10.53 3.76 -8.25
N ASN A 397 9.97 4.57 -7.34
CA ASN A 397 8.63 5.13 -7.53
C ASN A 397 8.57 6.03 -8.76
N GLN A 398 9.56 6.90 -8.95
CA GLN A 398 9.66 7.75 -10.15
C GLN A 398 9.78 6.91 -11.44
N MET A 399 10.55 5.82 -11.43
CA MET A 399 10.66 4.91 -12.58
C MET A 399 9.30 4.32 -12.95
N SER A 400 8.50 3.93 -11.95
CA SER A 400 7.12 3.46 -12.17
C SER A 400 6.26 4.56 -12.80
N ASP A 401 6.27 5.77 -12.24
CA ASP A 401 5.42 6.87 -12.72
C ASP A 401 5.80 7.28 -14.15
N SER A 402 7.10 7.35 -14.44
CA SER A 402 7.60 7.62 -15.79
C SER A 402 7.19 6.54 -16.78
N TYR A 403 7.25 5.26 -16.40
CA TYR A 403 6.85 4.15 -17.28
C TYR A 403 5.39 4.22 -17.69
N PHE A 404 4.49 4.48 -16.74
CA PHE A 404 3.05 4.57 -16.99
C PHE A 404 2.65 5.90 -17.63
N GLY A 405 3.24 7.01 -17.19
CA GLY A 405 3.03 8.35 -17.75
C GLY A 405 3.42 8.43 -19.22
N ALA A 406 4.58 7.90 -19.60
CA ALA A 406 5.02 7.86 -21.01
C ALA A 406 4.10 7.03 -21.92
N ARG A 407 3.34 6.09 -21.34
CA ARG A 407 2.38 5.25 -22.07
C ARG A 407 0.96 5.79 -21.99
N GLY A 408 0.75 6.90 -21.28
CA GLY A 408 -0.56 7.45 -21.02
C GLY A 408 -1.50 6.42 -20.39
N VAL A 409 -1.00 5.59 -19.46
CA VAL A 409 -1.78 4.56 -18.75
C VAL A 409 -2.08 5.02 -17.33
N TYR A 410 -3.34 4.95 -16.91
CA TYR A 410 -3.73 5.21 -15.53
C TYR A 410 -3.11 4.16 -14.57
N ASN A 411 -2.38 4.63 -13.55
CA ASN A 411 -1.71 3.77 -12.59
C ASN A 411 -1.87 4.30 -11.14
N PRO A 412 -2.93 3.91 -10.43
CA PRO A 412 -3.17 4.37 -9.06
C PRO A 412 -2.09 3.86 -8.09
N SER A 413 -2.05 4.48 -6.90
CA SER A 413 -1.26 3.98 -5.77
C SER A 413 -1.74 2.61 -5.32
N VAL A 414 -0.90 1.59 -5.54
CA VAL A 414 -1.20 0.17 -5.27
C VAL A 414 -0.04 -0.52 -4.55
N GLN A 415 -0.33 -1.62 -3.87
CA GLN A 415 0.65 -2.44 -3.15
C GLN A 415 1.88 -2.79 -4.00
N GLU A 416 1.67 -3.21 -5.25
CA GLU A 416 2.72 -3.66 -6.15
C GLU A 416 3.74 -2.56 -6.49
N ARG A 417 3.33 -1.29 -6.48
CA ARG A 417 4.23 -0.13 -6.65
C ARG A 417 5.18 -0.02 -5.47
N GLY A 418 4.64 -0.06 -4.25
CA GLY A 418 5.45 -0.04 -3.03
C GLY A 418 6.40 -1.24 -2.94
N VAL A 419 5.90 -2.44 -3.21
CA VAL A 419 6.68 -3.69 -3.24
C VAL A 419 7.82 -3.62 -4.25
N MET A 420 7.59 -3.07 -5.45
CA MET A 420 8.63 -2.88 -6.45
C MET A 420 9.75 -1.97 -5.94
N ALA A 421 9.37 -0.84 -5.33
CA ALA A 421 10.33 0.12 -4.79
C ALA A 421 11.14 -0.50 -3.63
N SER A 422 10.48 -1.23 -2.73
CA SER A 422 11.15 -2.00 -1.68
C SER A 422 12.06 -3.09 -2.23
N ALA A 423 11.76 -3.69 -3.37
CA ALA A 423 12.64 -4.70 -3.97
C ALA A 423 13.98 -4.08 -4.41
N LEU A 424 13.94 -2.92 -5.07
CA LEU A 424 15.16 -2.22 -5.49
C LEU A 424 15.97 -1.73 -4.29
N GLU A 425 15.30 -1.18 -3.28
CA GLU A 425 15.90 -0.83 -1.97
C GLU A 425 16.60 -2.05 -1.35
N GLY A 426 15.88 -3.17 -1.22
CA GLY A 426 16.43 -4.40 -0.63
C GLY A 426 17.61 -4.98 -1.40
N LEU A 427 17.63 -4.86 -2.74
CA LEU A 427 18.77 -5.24 -3.57
C LEU A 427 19.97 -4.35 -3.27
N TYR A 428 19.79 -3.03 -3.35
CA TYR A 428 20.83 -2.04 -3.04
C TYR A 428 21.45 -2.27 -1.66
N THR A 429 20.62 -2.37 -0.63
CA THR A 429 21.05 -2.64 0.74
C THR A 429 21.82 -3.97 0.83
N SER A 430 21.39 -5.00 0.12
CA SER A 430 22.10 -6.29 0.10
C SER A 430 23.48 -6.19 -0.53
N GLU A 431 23.63 -5.39 -1.58
CA GLU A 431 24.91 -5.13 -2.24
C GLU A 431 25.85 -4.37 -1.30
N LYS A 432 25.40 -3.23 -0.75
CA LYS A 432 26.20 -2.41 0.16
C LYS A 432 26.62 -3.16 1.43
N LEU A 433 25.71 -3.90 2.07
CA LEU A 433 26.07 -4.70 3.27
C LEU A 433 27.15 -5.76 3.00
N LYS A 434 27.33 -6.18 1.73
CA LYS A 434 28.35 -7.15 1.33
C LYS A 434 29.68 -6.48 0.98
N THR A 435 29.64 -5.30 0.37
CA THR A 435 30.83 -4.66 -0.20
C THR A 435 31.37 -3.49 0.62
N ASP A 436 30.58 -2.97 1.56
CA ASP A 436 30.88 -1.77 2.31
C ASP A 436 30.73 -2.03 3.83
N ALA A 437 31.88 -2.08 4.50
CA ALA A 437 31.95 -2.32 5.94
C ALA A 437 31.44 -1.11 6.76
N GLY A 438 31.58 0.12 6.23
CA GLY A 438 31.06 1.34 6.84
C GLY A 438 29.53 1.30 6.87
N PHE A 439 28.93 1.12 5.69
CA PHE A 439 27.49 0.93 5.52
C PHE A 439 26.93 -0.16 6.44
N LYS A 440 27.61 -1.30 6.51
CA LYS A 440 27.22 -2.41 7.38
C LYS A 440 27.23 -2.02 8.86
N ALA A 441 28.35 -1.48 9.36
CA ALA A 441 28.45 -1.05 10.74
C ALA A 441 27.41 0.02 11.08
N ASN A 442 27.15 0.93 10.14
CA ASN A 442 26.18 1.99 10.30
C ASN A 442 24.74 1.45 10.45
N PHE A 443 24.29 0.60 9.53
CA PHE A 443 22.94 0.02 9.61
C PHE A 443 22.77 -0.99 10.75
N GLU A 444 23.81 -1.73 11.15
CA GLU A 444 23.78 -2.59 12.35
C GLU A 444 23.60 -1.77 13.63
N ALA A 445 24.24 -0.60 13.73
CA ALA A 445 24.08 0.31 14.87
C ALA A 445 22.73 1.05 14.86
N MET A 446 22.22 1.42 13.68
CA MET A 446 20.98 2.20 13.55
C MET A 446 19.71 1.34 13.58
N SER A 447 19.73 0.09 13.11
CA SER A 447 18.53 -0.75 13.02
C SER A 447 17.76 -0.95 14.34
N PRO A 448 18.39 -1.03 15.52
CA PRO A 448 17.67 -1.10 16.80
C PRO A 448 17.04 0.23 17.24
N ASN A 449 17.51 1.35 16.68
CA ASN A 449 17.23 2.71 17.17
C ASN A 449 16.40 3.54 16.17
N SER A 450 16.36 3.13 14.90
CA SER A 450 15.62 3.83 13.83
C SER A 450 14.72 2.87 13.10
N ASP A 451 13.45 3.23 12.97
CA ASP A 451 12.44 2.39 12.32
C ASP A 451 12.61 2.39 10.81
N TYR A 452 13.14 3.48 10.27
CA TYR A 452 13.65 3.53 8.91
C TYR A 452 14.75 2.47 8.70
N ALA A 453 15.80 2.48 9.54
CA ALA A 453 16.90 1.52 9.41
C ALA A 453 16.43 0.07 9.63
N SER A 454 15.56 -0.16 10.62
CA SER A 454 14.92 -1.45 10.87
C SER A 454 14.13 -1.94 9.66
N LYS A 455 13.32 -1.07 9.05
CA LYS A 455 12.54 -1.37 7.84
C LYS A 455 13.45 -1.73 6.67
N VAL A 456 14.50 -0.97 6.42
CA VAL A 456 15.50 -1.28 5.39
C VAL A 456 16.10 -2.68 5.61
N MET A 457 16.48 -3.01 6.85
CA MET A 457 17.07 -4.32 7.19
C MET A 457 16.06 -5.48 7.08
N ILE A 458 14.80 -5.26 7.46
CA ILE A 458 13.72 -6.24 7.28
C ILE A 458 13.43 -6.45 5.80
N THR A 459 13.28 -5.38 5.01
CA THR A 459 13.09 -5.45 3.55
C THR A 459 14.17 -6.30 2.91
N ARG A 460 15.44 -6.02 3.23
CA ARG A 460 16.59 -6.80 2.76
C ARG A 460 16.51 -8.27 3.17
N ARG A 461 16.12 -8.56 4.42
CA ARG A 461 15.97 -9.94 4.93
C ARG A 461 14.85 -10.71 4.20
N GLU A 462 13.71 -10.06 3.97
CA GLU A 462 12.61 -10.69 3.24
C GLU A 462 12.99 -10.97 1.78
N LEU A 463 13.79 -10.09 1.16
CA LEU A 463 14.32 -10.33 -0.19
C LEU A 463 15.25 -11.55 -0.21
N ALA A 464 16.09 -11.69 0.82
CA ALA A 464 17.03 -12.80 0.96
C ALA A 464 16.35 -14.17 1.14
N ASN A 465 15.25 -14.21 1.88
CA ASN A 465 14.64 -15.45 2.37
C ASN A 465 13.49 -15.98 1.49
N GLY A 466 13.27 -15.42 0.30
CA GLY A 466 12.05 -15.65 -0.47
C GLY A 466 12.20 -15.68 -1.98
N SER A 467 11.22 -16.32 -2.63
CA SER A 467 10.94 -16.07 -4.04
C SER A 467 10.33 -14.67 -4.22
N SER A 468 10.37 -14.12 -5.45
CA SER A 468 9.72 -12.84 -5.78
C SER A 468 8.29 -12.77 -5.26
N LYS A 469 7.52 -13.86 -5.43
CA LYS A 469 6.15 -13.98 -4.92
C LYS A 469 6.06 -13.92 -3.39
N ARG A 470 6.94 -14.62 -2.67
CA ARG A 470 6.95 -14.61 -1.19
C ARG A 470 7.31 -13.23 -0.68
N PHE A 471 8.35 -12.62 -1.24
CA PHE A 471 8.76 -11.25 -0.94
C PHE A 471 7.60 -10.28 -1.15
N SER A 472 6.97 -10.31 -2.33
CA SER A 472 5.85 -9.40 -2.65
C SER A 472 4.71 -9.51 -1.65
N ASN A 473 4.28 -10.73 -1.33
CA ASN A 473 3.19 -10.95 -0.39
C ASN A 473 3.55 -10.48 1.03
N ARG A 474 4.79 -10.74 1.48
CA ARG A 474 5.25 -10.32 2.81
C ARG A 474 5.36 -8.81 2.91
N ILE A 475 6.02 -8.16 1.95
CA ILE A 475 6.22 -6.72 1.94
C ILE A 475 4.90 -5.96 1.78
N ALA A 476 3.99 -6.43 0.91
CA ALA A 476 2.65 -5.86 0.78
C ALA A 476 1.93 -5.86 2.14
N MET A 477 1.86 -7.02 2.81
CA MET A 477 1.24 -7.12 4.13
C MET A 477 1.95 -6.32 5.23
N LEU A 478 3.28 -6.25 5.18
CA LEU A 478 4.06 -5.56 6.20
C LEU A 478 3.91 -4.04 6.08
N TYR A 479 3.97 -3.53 4.85
CA TYR A 479 4.27 -2.12 4.57
C TYR A 479 3.26 -1.37 3.69
N TYR A 480 2.27 -2.07 3.14
CA TYR A 480 1.33 -1.52 2.16
C TYR A 480 -0.10 -2.08 2.32
N SER A 481 -0.42 -2.63 3.50
CA SER A 481 -1.70 -3.34 3.74
C SER A 481 -2.94 -2.45 3.66
N ASP A 482 -2.74 -1.14 3.75
CA ASP A 482 -3.72 -0.07 3.64
C ASP A 482 -4.00 0.33 2.18
N LEU A 483 -3.08 0.03 1.26
CA LEU A 483 -3.29 0.24 -0.17
C LEU A 483 -4.04 -0.95 -0.81
N PRO A 484 -4.86 -0.73 -1.84
CA PRO A 484 -5.40 -1.82 -2.64
C PRO A 484 -4.29 -2.50 -3.44
N SER A 485 -4.45 -3.78 -3.74
CA SER A 485 -3.64 -4.42 -4.79
C SER A 485 -4.01 -3.84 -6.16
N ALA A 486 -3.14 -4.04 -7.16
CA ALA A 486 -3.41 -3.65 -8.54
C ALA A 486 -4.69 -4.30 -9.10
N ALA A 487 -4.97 -5.54 -8.70
CA ALA A 487 -6.20 -6.23 -9.09
C ALA A 487 -7.45 -5.64 -8.41
N ALA A 488 -7.37 -5.32 -7.11
CA ALA A 488 -8.46 -4.66 -6.39
C ALA A 488 -8.74 -3.25 -6.93
N ALA A 489 -7.70 -2.45 -7.15
CA ALA A 489 -7.81 -1.11 -7.73
C ALA A 489 -8.42 -1.15 -9.14
N ARG A 490 -7.92 -2.04 -10.01
CA ARG A 490 -8.49 -2.26 -11.36
C ARG A 490 -9.95 -2.65 -11.28
N SER A 491 -10.29 -3.61 -10.43
CA SER A 491 -11.66 -4.09 -10.23
C SER A 491 -12.59 -2.94 -9.82
N GLN A 492 -12.19 -2.16 -8.81
CA GLN A 492 -12.95 -1.02 -8.31
C GLN A 492 -13.18 0.04 -9.40
N VAL A 493 -12.12 0.44 -10.11
CA VAL A 493 -12.17 1.44 -11.18
C VAL A 493 -13.02 0.95 -12.35
N LEU A 494 -12.87 -0.31 -12.77
CA LEU A 494 -13.70 -0.87 -13.84
C LEU A 494 -15.19 -0.91 -13.45
N SER A 495 -15.52 -1.24 -12.20
CA SER A 495 -16.91 -1.22 -11.74
C SER A 495 -17.48 0.19 -11.75
N SER A 496 -16.75 1.18 -11.20
CA SER A 496 -17.23 2.57 -11.15
C SER A 496 -17.45 3.15 -12.55
N ILE A 497 -16.51 2.92 -13.48
CA ILE A 497 -16.67 3.36 -14.87
C ILE A 497 -17.89 2.69 -15.50
N SER A 498 -18.04 1.37 -15.34
CA SER A 498 -19.16 0.64 -15.94
C SER A 498 -20.50 1.15 -15.41
N ASN A 499 -20.61 1.38 -14.10
CA ASN A 499 -21.82 1.90 -13.46
C ASN A 499 -22.13 3.32 -13.92
N GLU A 500 -21.12 4.19 -14.04
CA GLU A 500 -21.29 5.57 -14.51
C GLU A 500 -21.69 5.64 -15.98
N LEU A 501 -21.02 4.88 -16.86
CA LEU A 501 -21.40 4.82 -18.27
C LEU A 501 -22.82 4.28 -18.44
N SER A 502 -23.21 3.23 -17.71
CA SER A 502 -24.58 2.72 -17.69
C SER A 502 -25.57 3.77 -17.20
N ARG A 503 -25.25 4.52 -16.13
CA ARG A 503 -26.10 5.62 -15.64
C ARG A 503 -26.31 6.66 -16.74
N ARG A 504 -25.24 7.09 -17.43
CA ARG A 504 -25.33 8.08 -18.53
C ARG A 504 -26.20 7.61 -19.68
N THR A 505 -26.20 6.32 -20.03
CA THR A 505 -27.08 5.81 -21.11
C THR A 505 -28.57 5.95 -20.81
N ARG A 506 -28.95 5.97 -19.51
CA ARG A 506 -30.34 6.07 -19.04
C ARG A 506 -30.81 7.51 -18.84
N LEU A 507 -29.93 8.51 -19.03
CA LEU A 507 -30.28 9.92 -18.93
C LEU A 507 -30.98 10.41 -20.21
N SER A 508 -31.76 11.50 -20.09
CA SER A 508 -32.22 12.27 -21.24
C SER A 508 -31.06 12.95 -21.96
N GLU A 509 -31.22 13.29 -23.24
CA GLU A 509 -30.15 13.97 -24.02
C GLU A 509 -29.71 15.30 -23.38
N GLU A 510 -30.64 16.07 -22.83
CA GLU A 510 -30.34 17.30 -22.08
C GLU A 510 -29.43 17.02 -20.88
N LYS A 511 -29.76 16.01 -20.06
CA LYS A 511 -28.97 15.63 -18.89
C LYS A 511 -27.63 14.98 -19.27
N LYS A 512 -27.55 14.30 -20.42
CA LYS A 512 -26.27 13.82 -20.95
C LYS A 512 -25.36 14.99 -21.28
N LYS A 513 -25.88 16.01 -21.98
CA LYS A 513 -25.13 17.22 -22.31
C LYS A 513 -24.66 17.95 -21.04
N GLU A 514 -25.56 18.16 -20.08
CA GLU A 514 -25.23 18.75 -18.78
C GLU A 514 -24.15 17.94 -18.04
N THR A 515 -24.28 16.61 -17.99
CA THR A 515 -23.27 15.73 -17.36
C THR A 515 -21.91 15.88 -18.05
N GLU A 516 -21.86 15.94 -19.39
CA GLU A 516 -20.60 16.16 -20.10
C GLU A 516 -20.06 17.58 -19.89
N GLU A 517 -20.90 18.61 -19.76
CA GLU A 517 -20.46 19.98 -19.48
C GLU A 517 -19.87 20.12 -18.06
N LEU A 518 -20.48 19.48 -17.06
CA LEU A 518 -20.01 19.47 -15.66
C LEU A 518 -18.81 18.56 -15.41
N ALA A 519 -18.48 17.67 -16.35
CA ALA A 519 -17.28 16.86 -16.26
C ALA A 519 -16.03 17.70 -16.56
N ILE A 520 -15.38 18.21 -15.50
CA ILE A 520 -14.29 19.20 -15.57
C ILE A 520 -12.90 18.61 -15.39
N LEU A 521 -12.77 17.37 -14.93
CA LEU A 521 -11.48 16.79 -14.60
C LEU A 521 -10.65 16.49 -15.86
N SER A 522 -9.41 16.99 -15.86
CA SER A 522 -8.44 16.76 -16.92
C SER A 522 -7.83 15.36 -16.86
N THR A 523 -7.17 14.93 -17.95
CA THR A 523 -6.43 13.66 -17.95
C THR A 523 -5.33 13.64 -16.90
N GLU A 524 -4.61 14.74 -16.71
CA GLU A 524 -3.53 14.83 -15.73
C GLU A 524 -4.08 14.65 -14.30
N GLU A 525 -5.16 15.37 -13.95
CA GLU A 525 -5.79 15.24 -12.63
C GLU A 525 -6.27 13.81 -12.38
N VAL A 526 -6.99 13.22 -13.33
CA VAL A 526 -7.48 11.84 -13.22
C VAL A 526 -6.34 10.84 -13.05
N TYR A 527 -5.20 11.07 -13.69
CA TYR A 527 -4.09 10.12 -13.66
C TYR A 527 -3.27 10.18 -12.36
N GLN A 528 -3.40 11.25 -11.59
CA GLN A 528 -2.82 11.38 -10.25
C GLN A 528 -3.75 10.83 -9.15
N MET A 529 -5.03 10.56 -9.44
CA MET A 529 -5.99 10.07 -8.46
C MET A 529 -5.69 8.63 -7.99
N SER A 530 -5.81 8.41 -6.69
CA SER A 530 -6.00 7.06 -6.14
C SER A 530 -7.26 6.40 -6.72
N SER A 531 -7.39 5.08 -6.58
CA SER A 531 -8.60 4.39 -7.04
C SER A 531 -9.86 4.86 -6.30
N GLU A 532 -9.72 5.30 -5.03
CA GLU A 532 -10.83 5.83 -4.24
C GLU A 532 -11.29 7.20 -4.74
N GLU A 533 -10.36 8.15 -4.91
CA GLU A 533 -10.63 9.47 -5.49
C GLU A 533 -11.26 9.34 -6.88
N PHE A 534 -10.69 8.48 -7.75
CA PHE A 534 -11.26 8.21 -9.06
C PHE A 534 -12.72 7.74 -8.95
N THR A 535 -13.01 6.81 -8.03
CA THR A 535 -14.39 6.31 -7.88
C THR A 535 -15.35 7.33 -7.31
N GLY A 536 -14.89 8.20 -6.40
CA GLY A 536 -15.69 9.30 -5.86
C GLY A 536 -16.01 10.37 -6.90
N SER A 537 -15.09 10.62 -7.81
CA SER A 537 -15.20 11.66 -8.83
C SER A 537 -15.58 11.15 -10.23
N VAL A 538 -15.98 9.88 -10.38
CA VAL A 538 -16.24 9.26 -11.70
C VAL A 538 -17.28 10.03 -12.53
N GLY A 539 -18.25 10.67 -11.87
CA GLY A 539 -19.27 11.50 -12.51
C GLY A 539 -18.73 12.80 -13.12
N GLU A 540 -17.58 13.28 -12.64
CA GLU A 540 -16.92 14.53 -13.05
C GLU A 540 -15.88 14.30 -14.17
N ILE A 541 -15.75 13.06 -14.65
CA ILE A 541 -14.80 12.68 -15.71
C ILE A 541 -15.53 12.60 -17.06
N LYS A 542 -14.91 13.16 -18.11
CA LYS A 542 -15.45 13.10 -19.49
C LYS A 542 -15.64 11.65 -19.95
N LYS A 543 -16.71 11.38 -20.71
CA LYS A 543 -16.98 10.02 -21.22
C LYS A 543 -15.83 9.43 -22.02
N GLU A 544 -15.17 10.24 -22.84
CA GLU A 544 -14.01 9.80 -23.65
C GLU A 544 -12.88 9.27 -22.76
N LEU A 545 -12.55 10.00 -21.69
CA LEU A 545 -11.50 9.62 -20.75
C LEU A 545 -11.90 8.37 -19.95
N LEU A 546 -13.16 8.24 -19.55
CA LEU A 546 -13.69 7.02 -18.92
C LEU A 546 -13.50 5.79 -19.81
N LEU A 547 -13.85 5.90 -21.11
CA LEU A 547 -13.68 4.82 -22.08
C LEU A 547 -12.21 4.47 -22.33
N LYS A 548 -11.33 5.49 -22.33
CA LYS A 548 -9.89 5.31 -22.45
C LYS A 548 -9.33 4.51 -21.26
N VAL A 549 -9.59 4.97 -20.03
CA VAL A 549 -9.15 4.27 -18.80
C VAL A 549 -9.74 2.86 -18.72
N GLN A 550 -11.00 2.70 -19.11
CA GLN A 550 -11.63 1.37 -19.17
C GLN A 550 -10.88 0.42 -20.12
N THR A 551 -10.54 0.88 -21.32
CA THR A 551 -9.82 0.09 -22.31
C THR A 551 -8.43 -0.30 -21.80
N GLU A 552 -7.71 0.64 -21.19
CA GLU A 552 -6.41 0.40 -20.55
C GLU A 552 -6.51 -0.68 -19.46
N MET A 553 -7.48 -0.56 -18.56
CA MET A 553 -7.70 -1.48 -17.45
C MET A 553 -8.16 -2.87 -17.89
N LEU A 554 -9.00 -2.98 -18.92
CA LEU A 554 -9.40 -4.26 -19.51
C LEU A 554 -8.24 -4.96 -20.21
N SER A 555 -7.32 -4.19 -20.81
CA SER A 555 -6.12 -4.74 -21.44
C SER A 555 -5.18 -5.37 -20.40
N GLY A 556 -5.20 -4.88 -19.15
CA GLY A 556 -4.80 -5.43 -17.84
C GLY A 556 -3.41 -6.08 -17.69
N SER A 557 -2.76 -6.39 -18.80
CA SER A 557 -1.57 -7.22 -18.89
C SER A 557 -0.30 -6.38 -19.03
N SER A 558 -0.42 -5.05 -19.03
CA SER A 558 0.70 -4.10 -19.06
C SER A 558 1.21 -3.82 -17.64
N SER A 559 0.35 -3.40 -16.70
CA SER A 559 0.75 -3.07 -15.32
C SER A 559 1.20 -4.29 -14.53
N ASP A 560 0.41 -5.38 -14.52
CA ASP A 560 0.77 -6.61 -13.78
C ASP A 560 2.05 -7.24 -14.32
N ARG A 561 2.26 -7.14 -15.64
CA ARG A 561 3.48 -7.63 -16.30
C ARG A 561 4.67 -6.75 -15.94
N TYR A 562 4.50 -5.44 -15.91
CA TYR A 562 5.56 -4.51 -15.52
C TYR A 562 6.06 -4.82 -14.10
N TYR A 563 5.18 -4.80 -13.10
CA TYR A 563 5.54 -5.11 -11.71
C TYR A 563 6.19 -6.50 -11.58
N ARG A 564 5.60 -7.53 -12.19
CA ARG A 564 6.13 -8.90 -12.14
C ARG A 564 7.51 -9.01 -12.80
N THR A 565 7.68 -8.38 -13.95
CA THR A 565 8.96 -8.44 -14.70
C THR A 565 10.05 -7.72 -13.95
N PHE A 566 9.75 -6.56 -13.37
CA PHE A 566 10.67 -5.83 -12.51
C PHE A 566 11.10 -6.69 -11.32
N LEU A 567 10.13 -7.23 -10.55
CA LEU A 567 10.39 -8.04 -9.35
C LEU A 567 11.18 -9.33 -9.64
N ASN A 568 10.84 -10.01 -10.74
CA ASN A 568 11.59 -11.18 -11.18
C ASN A 568 13.01 -10.82 -11.61
N GLY A 569 13.19 -9.61 -12.16
CA GLY A 569 14.48 -9.06 -12.50
C GLY A 569 15.35 -8.83 -11.26
N ILE A 570 14.82 -8.14 -10.27
CA ILE A 570 15.50 -7.94 -8.97
C ILE A 570 15.84 -9.27 -8.30
N SER A 571 14.91 -10.24 -8.32
CA SER A 571 15.14 -11.57 -7.73
C SER A 571 16.19 -12.38 -8.50
N ARG A 572 16.43 -12.09 -9.78
CA ARG A 572 17.54 -12.66 -10.54
C ARG A 572 18.85 -12.00 -10.11
N ASP A 573 18.89 -10.67 -10.09
CA ASP A 573 20.09 -9.93 -9.70
C ASP A 573 20.57 -10.31 -8.29
N TYR A 574 19.63 -10.46 -7.35
CA TYR A 574 19.94 -10.91 -6.00
C TYR A 574 20.53 -12.33 -5.95
N ARG A 575 20.02 -13.26 -6.78
CA ARG A 575 20.55 -14.63 -6.84
C ARG A 575 21.95 -14.66 -7.45
N ASP A 576 22.18 -13.86 -8.49
CA ASP A 576 23.48 -13.74 -9.14
C ASP A 576 24.52 -13.12 -8.19
N LEU A 577 24.14 -12.16 -7.35
CA LEU A 577 25.00 -11.60 -6.29
C LEU A 577 25.54 -12.69 -5.34
N ASN A 578 24.77 -13.76 -5.14
CA ASN A 578 25.03 -14.82 -4.16
C ASN A 578 25.42 -16.16 -4.81
N SER A 579 25.62 -16.19 -6.13
CA SER A 579 26.06 -17.38 -6.85
C SER A 579 27.59 -17.35 -7.05
N PRO A 580 28.33 -18.43 -6.73
CA PRO A 580 29.79 -18.49 -6.90
C PRO A 580 30.25 -18.50 -8.38
N THR A 581 29.33 -18.64 -9.32
CA THR A 581 29.61 -18.71 -10.76
C THR A 581 28.53 -17.96 -11.54
N THR A 582 28.78 -16.70 -11.90
CA THR A 582 28.59 -16.12 -13.25
C THR A 582 28.69 -14.59 -13.24
N GLN A 583 29.75 -14.07 -13.88
CA GLN A 583 29.73 -12.81 -14.59
C GLN A 583 29.12 -13.06 -15.98
N ASN A 584 27.89 -12.61 -16.25
CA ASN A 584 27.44 -11.99 -17.52
C ASN A 584 25.90 -11.92 -17.69
N LYS A 585 25.43 -10.67 -17.80
CA LYS A 585 24.35 -10.07 -18.64
C LYS A 585 23.01 -10.80 -18.86
N VAL A 586 21.92 -10.10 -18.49
CA VAL A 586 20.84 -9.64 -19.42
C VAL A 586 20.25 -8.33 -18.85
N PRO A 587 20.17 -7.20 -19.60
CA PRO A 587 19.42 -6.02 -19.18
C PRO A 587 17.91 -6.32 -19.12
N LEU A 588 17.27 -6.01 -18.00
CA LEU A 588 15.82 -6.15 -17.81
C LEU A 588 15.10 -4.84 -18.18
N PRO A 589 13.82 -4.90 -18.56
CA PRO A 589 13.16 -3.83 -19.31
C PRO A 589 12.98 -2.55 -18.49
N GLY A 590 13.89 -1.62 -18.75
CA GLY A 590 13.76 -0.16 -18.77
C GLY A 590 14.64 0.42 -19.88
N ALA A 591 14.98 -0.40 -20.87
CA ALA A 591 16.10 -0.20 -21.80
C ALA A 591 15.70 0.16 -23.24
N THR A 592 14.43 0.45 -23.49
CA THR A 592 14.01 1.11 -24.74
C THR A 592 12.81 1.99 -24.41
N LEU A 593 12.95 3.25 -24.86
CA LEU A 593 11.97 4.34 -24.80
C LEU A 593 10.52 3.87 -24.90
#